data_AF-A0A2N2HH50-F1
#
_entry.id   AF-A0A2N2HH50-F1
#
_cell.length_a   1.000
_cell.length_b   1.000
_cell.length_c   1.000
_cell.angle_alpha   90.00
_cell.angle_beta   90.00
_cell.angle_gamma   90.00
#
_symmetry.space_group_name_H-M   'P 1'
#
loop_
_entity.id
_entity.type
_entity.pdbx_description
1 polymer ?
#
loop_
_entity_poly.entity_id
_entity_poly.type
_entity_poly.pdbx_seq_one_letter_code
_entity_poly.pdbx_strand_id
1 'polypeptide(L)'
;VYQVPIPEPLRFMEPSESETRTMHALEEYGVMHVKLYEDIAEHGRIATSYNYPVKVEDRYIMCPSPIPKFDNPKMDDSPALQLFGAGREKRIYAIPPHTRVKSLDFEDHPFEIQKWDEACAICGCGSSFLDEIITDDQGGRMFVCSDSDFCARRVQEREGN
;
A
#
# COMPACT_ATOMS: atom_id res chain seq x y z
N VAL A 1 6.52 -12.19 -3.44
CA VAL A 1 7.84 -11.51 -3.38
C VAL A 1 7.66 -10.14 -4.01
N TYR A 2 8.05 -9.06 -3.32
CA TYR A 2 7.81 -7.67 -3.70
C TYR A 2 9.10 -6.99 -4.12
N GLN A 3 9.04 -6.20 -5.19
CA GLN A 3 10.14 -5.36 -5.66
C GLN A 3 10.06 -4.00 -4.95
N VAL A 4 11.17 -3.58 -4.36
CA VAL A 4 11.18 -2.40 -3.49
C VAL A 4 12.20 -1.38 -4.01
N PRO A 5 11.77 -0.18 -4.43
CA PRO A 5 12.69 0.86 -4.90
C PRO A 5 13.38 1.60 -3.75
N ILE A 6 12.65 1.85 -2.65
CA ILE A 6 13.11 2.53 -1.43
C ILE A 6 12.62 1.69 -0.24
N PRO A 7 13.49 0.97 0.47
CA PRO A 7 13.10 0.06 1.55
C PRO A 7 12.90 0.74 2.91
N GLU A 8 13.38 1.97 3.03
CA GLU A 8 13.41 2.74 4.28
C GLU A 8 12.15 3.61 4.38
N PRO A 9 11.18 3.29 5.25
CA PRO A 9 9.95 4.09 5.39
C PRO A 9 10.22 5.52 5.87
N LEU A 10 11.33 5.76 6.58
CA LEU A 10 11.67 7.10 7.09
C LEU A 10 12.41 7.97 6.07
N ARG A 11 12.73 7.45 4.88
CA ARG A 11 13.70 8.05 3.94
C ARG A 11 13.37 9.49 3.52
N PHE A 12 12.08 9.83 3.43
CA PHE A 12 11.65 11.17 3.02
C PHE A 12 11.71 12.20 4.15
N MET A 13 11.76 11.76 5.42
CA MET A 13 11.97 12.63 6.57
C MET A 13 13.45 12.70 6.93
N GLU A 14 14.17 11.58 6.82
CA GLU A 14 15.60 11.46 7.12
C GLU A 14 16.36 10.76 5.98
N PRO A 15 17.14 11.50 5.18
CA PRO A 15 17.88 10.94 4.05
C PRO A 15 19.09 10.09 4.44
N SER A 16 19.62 10.23 5.66
CA SER A 16 20.79 9.48 6.12
C SER A 16 20.42 8.07 6.59
N GLU A 17 21.10 7.06 6.06
CA GLU A 17 20.93 5.67 6.48
C GLU A 17 21.49 5.40 7.88
N SER A 18 22.50 6.14 8.34
CA SER A 18 23.02 6.00 9.71
C SER A 18 21.98 6.40 10.74
N GLU A 19 21.27 7.50 10.47
CA GLU A 19 20.26 8.05 11.36
C GLU A 19 19.02 7.16 11.37
N THR A 20 18.46 6.81 10.20
CA THR A 20 17.27 5.93 10.16
C THR A 20 17.54 4.56 10.78
N ARG A 21 18.75 4.02 10.64
CA ARG A 21 19.13 2.78 11.33
C ARG A 21 19.11 2.94 12.85
N THR A 22 19.60 4.07 13.37
CA THR A 22 19.56 4.38 14.80
C THR A 22 18.12 4.54 15.29
N MET A 23 17.27 5.24 14.52
CA MET A 23 15.84 5.39 14.83
C MET A 23 15.13 4.03 14.87
N HIS A 24 15.39 3.14 13.91
CA HIS A 24 14.87 1.76 13.92
C HIS A 24 15.38 0.93 15.11
N ALA A 25 16.62 1.16 15.56
CA ALA A 25 17.20 0.49 16.72
C ALA A 25 16.54 0.94 18.03
N LEU A 26 16.24 2.24 18.15
CA LEU A 26 15.67 2.88 19.34
C LEU A 26 14.14 2.98 19.31
N GLU A 27 13.48 2.55 18.23
CA GLU A 27 12.02 2.65 18.04
C GLU A 27 11.50 4.09 17.96
N GLU A 28 12.32 5.02 17.45
CA GLU A 28 12.01 6.44 17.35
C GLU A 28 11.18 6.77 16.09
N TYR A 29 9.93 6.33 16.05
CA TYR A 29 9.02 6.52 14.90
C TYR A 29 8.12 7.76 15.01
N GLY A 30 8.38 8.65 15.96
CA GLY A 30 7.59 9.87 16.15
C GLY A 30 7.50 10.73 14.89
N VAL A 31 8.61 10.84 14.14
CA VAL A 31 8.66 11.63 12.89
C VAL A 31 7.65 11.17 11.84
N MET A 32 7.36 9.86 11.77
CA MET A 32 6.38 9.33 10.82
C MET A 32 4.97 9.78 11.18
N HIS A 33 4.63 9.80 12.48
CA HIS A 33 3.34 10.29 12.93
C HIS A 33 3.21 11.80 12.67
N VAL A 34 4.27 12.58 12.91
CA VAL A 34 4.27 14.02 12.60
C VAL A 34 3.97 14.24 11.11
N LYS A 35 4.66 13.53 10.21
CA LYS A 35 4.42 13.61 8.77
C LYS A 35 2.98 13.29 8.39
N LEU A 36 2.40 12.21 8.93
CA LEU A 36 1.03 11.82 8.61
C LEU A 36 0.02 12.87 9.12
N TYR A 37 0.30 13.50 10.25
CA TYR A 37 -0.55 14.55 10.80
C TYR A 37 -0.42 15.88 10.04
N GLU A 38 0.76 16.19 9.50
CA GLU A 38 0.96 17.33 8.59
C GLU A 38 0.09 17.19 7.33
N ASP A 39 0.04 16.01 6.71
CA ASP A 39 -0.86 15.76 5.58
C ASP A 39 -2.32 16.04 5.95
N ILE A 40 -2.77 15.61 7.14
CA ILE A 40 -4.13 15.83 7.62
C ILE A 40 -4.39 17.33 7.83
N ALA A 41 -3.44 18.05 8.44
CA ALA A 41 -3.58 19.48 8.68
C ALA A 41 -3.65 20.30 7.38
N GLU A 42 -2.91 19.90 6.35
CA GLU A 42 -2.86 20.60 5.06
C GLU A 42 -4.02 20.23 4.12
N HIS A 43 -4.44 18.96 4.12
CA HIS A 43 -5.35 18.42 3.09
C HIS A 43 -6.64 17.83 3.65
N GLY A 44 -6.82 17.80 4.98
CA GLY A 44 -7.95 17.14 5.66
C GLY A 44 -7.94 15.62 5.56
N ARG A 45 -6.87 15.03 5.00
CA ARG A 45 -6.69 13.59 4.81
C ARG A 45 -5.21 13.27 4.64
N ILE A 46 -4.84 12.03 4.93
CA ILE A 46 -3.48 11.56 4.65
C ILE A 46 -3.27 11.47 3.13
N ALA A 47 -2.23 12.16 2.62
CA ALA A 47 -1.98 12.29 1.18
C ALA A 47 -1.28 11.07 0.58
N THR A 48 -0.62 10.26 1.41
CA THR A 48 0.05 9.02 0.99
C THR A 48 -0.95 8.02 0.41
N SER A 49 -0.88 7.79 -0.90
CA SER A 49 -1.80 6.91 -1.64
C SER A 49 -1.25 5.51 -1.94
N TYR A 50 0.08 5.36 -1.95
CA TYR A 50 0.83 4.13 -2.17
C TYR A 50 2.04 4.09 -1.24
N ASN A 51 2.67 2.91 -1.11
CA ASN A 51 3.79 2.70 -0.19
C ASN A 51 3.51 3.18 1.23
N TYR A 52 2.27 2.96 1.68
CA TYR A 52 1.77 3.51 2.93
C TYR A 52 2.37 2.76 4.11
N PRO A 53 3.00 3.44 5.10
CA PRO A 53 3.75 2.80 6.16
C PRO A 53 2.89 1.90 7.04
N VAL A 54 3.40 0.70 7.34
CA VAL A 54 2.76 -0.28 8.22
C VAL A 54 3.63 -0.58 9.43
N LYS A 55 3.00 -0.89 10.56
CA LYS A 55 3.64 -1.45 11.75
C LYS A 55 3.51 -2.97 11.72
N VAL A 56 4.64 -3.65 11.68
CA VAL A 56 4.76 -5.12 11.66
C VAL A 56 5.11 -5.62 13.05
N GLU A 57 4.35 -6.60 13.51
CA GLU A 57 4.50 -7.26 14.83
C GLU A 57 4.61 -6.26 15.97
N ASP A 58 3.77 -5.21 15.90
CA ASP A 58 3.70 -4.11 16.86
C ASP A 58 5.03 -3.40 17.16
N ARG A 59 6.08 -3.58 16.33
CA ARG A 59 7.43 -3.07 16.61
C ARG A 59 8.09 -2.35 15.44
N TYR A 60 8.21 -2.96 14.26
CA TYR A 60 8.91 -2.31 13.14
C TYR A 60 7.94 -1.51 12.29
N ILE A 61 8.23 -0.23 12.03
CA ILE A 61 7.64 0.45 10.89
C ILE A 61 8.33 -0.04 9.62
N MET A 62 7.53 -0.39 8.62
CA MET A 62 7.97 -1.02 7.39
C MET A 62 7.34 -0.33 6.18
N CYS A 63 8.13 -0.23 5.12
CA CYS A 63 7.70 0.12 3.78
C CYS A 63 7.10 -1.14 3.11
N PRO A 64 5.81 -1.19 2.71
CA PRO A 64 5.21 -2.38 2.10
C PRO A 64 5.48 -2.50 0.59
N SER A 65 6.52 -1.83 0.06
CA SER A 65 6.77 -1.61 -1.37
C SER A 65 5.72 -0.67 -2.01
N PRO A 66 5.85 -0.27 -3.29
CA PRO A 66 4.95 0.71 -3.91
C PRO A 66 3.58 0.11 -4.29
N ILE A 67 3.03 -0.76 -3.43
CA ILE A 67 1.64 -1.18 -3.53
C ILE A 67 0.71 -0.02 -3.15
N PRO A 68 -0.49 0.07 -3.74
CA PRO A 68 -1.49 1.01 -3.28
C PRO A 68 -1.88 0.71 -1.84
N LYS A 69 -2.25 1.73 -1.06
CA LYS A 69 -2.73 1.51 0.33
C LYS A 69 -3.94 0.56 0.39
N PHE A 70 -4.72 0.47 -0.70
CA PHE A 70 -5.76 -0.54 -0.90
C PHE A 70 -5.30 -1.97 -0.59
N ASP A 71 -4.04 -2.31 -0.86
CA ASP A 71 -3.50 -3.66 -0.66
C ASP A 71 -2.94 -3.89 0.75
N ASN A 72 -2.68 -2.85 1.54
CA ASN A 72 -2.13 -2.99 2.89
C ASN A 72 -2.94 -3.96 3.78
N PRO A 73 -4.29 -3.93 3.83
CA PRO A 73 -5.06 -4.85 4.65
C PRO A 73 -4.87 -6.33 4.28
N LYS A 74 -4.45 -6.63 3.04
CA LYS A 74 -4.20 -8.01 2.59
C LYS A 74 -2.92 -8.61 3.21
N MET A 75 -2.09 -7.77 3.82
CA MET A 75 -0.83 -8.18 4.43
C MET A 75 -1.01 -8.69 5.87
N ASP A 76 -2.07 -8.25 6.56
CA ASP A 76 -2.39 -8.63 7.94
C ASP A 76 -2.88 -10.09 7.98
N ASP A 77 -2.33 -10.88 8.91
CA ASP A 77 -2.67 -12.30 9.11
C ASP A 77 -2.68 -13.14 7.81
N SER A 78 -1.83 -12.76 6.84
CA SER A 78 -1.72 -13.47 5.57
C SER A 78 -1.07 -14.85 5.78
N PRO A 79 -1.61 -15.94 5.22
CA PRO A 79 -1.00 -17.27 5.31
C PRO A 79 0.26 -17.41 4.43
N ALA A 80 0.51 -16.46 3.53
CA ALA A 80 1.64 -16.50 2.62
C ALA A 80 2.89 -15.83 3.22
N LEU A 81 4.07 -16.38 2.94
CA LEU A 81 5.34 -15.71 3.23
C LEU A 81 5.52 -14.51 2.30
N GLN A 82 5.75 -13.33 2.88
CA GLN A 82 5.96 -12.09 2.14
C GLN A 82 7.45 -11.71 2.22
N LEU A 83 8.13 -11.66 1.08
CA LEU A 83 9.55 -11.26 0.98
C LEU A 83 9.66 -9.97 0.18
N PHE A 84 10.47 -9.04 0.65
CA PHE A 84 10.67 -7.72 0.06
C PHE A 84 12.15 -7.53 -0.28
N GLY A 85 12.44 -7.22 -1.55
CA GLY A 85 13.81 -7.07 -2.04
C GLY A 85 14.08 -5.69 -2.64
N ALA A 86 15.02 -4.96 -2.06
CA ALA A 86 15.54 -3.71 -2.60
C ALA A 86 16.97 -3.91 -3.10
N GLY A 87 17.10 -4.27 -4.39
CA GLY A 87 18.40 -4.63 -4.99
C GLY A 87 19.40 -3.48 -5.00
N ARG A 88 18.98 -2.27 -5.40
CA ARG A 88 19.84 -1.08 -5.46
C ARG A 88 20.31 -0.65 -4.06
N GLU A 89 19.41 -0.70 -3.08
CA GLU A 89 19.65 -0.27 -1.69
C GLU A 89 20.25 -1.38 -0.82
N LYS A 90 20.43 -2.59 -1.37
CA LYS A 90 20.98 -3.77 -0.68
C LYS A 90 20.24 -4.07 0.64
N ARG A 91 18.91 -4.18 0.59
CA ARG A 91 18.08 -4.57 1.74
C ARG A 91 17.13 -5.69 1.37
N ILE A 92 16.92 -6.59 2.32
CA ILE A 92 15.93 -7.66 2.27
C ILE A 92 15.22 -7.67 3.62
N TYR A 93 13.90 -7.78 3.59
CA TYR A 93 13.07 -7.94 4.77
C TYR A 93 11.86 -8.83 4.45
N ALA A 94 11.17 -9.29 5.48
CA ALA A 94 10.11 -10.27 5.34
C ALA A 94 9.00 -10.05 6.37
N ILE A 95 7.80 -10.46 6.00
CA ILE A 95 6.69 -10.68 6.91
C ILE A 95 6.38 -12.18 6.87
N PRO A 96 6.60 -12.92 7.98
CA PRO A 96 6.20 -14.32 8.08
C PRO A 96 4.68 -14.50 7.93
N PRO A 97 4.22 -15.72 7.59
CA PRO A 97 2.80 -16.05 7.67
C PRO A 97 2.20 -15.71 9.04
N HIS A 98 0.93 -15.31 9.07
CA HIS A 98 0.17 -15.03 10.30
C HIS A 98 0.81 -13.97 11.22
N THR A 99 1.48 -12.99 10.61
CA THR A 99 2.07 -11.85 11.33
C THR A 99 1.10 -10.69 11.33
N ARG A 100 1.04 -9.95 12.45
CA ARG A 100 0.23 -8.74 12.53
C ARG A 100 0.86 -7.62 11.71
N VAL A 101 0.07 -7.01 10.82
CA VAL A 101 0.47 -5.87 9.99
C VAL A 101 -0.63 -4.82 10.04
N LYS A 102 -0.35 -3.65 10.61
CA LYS A 102 -1.33 -2.56 10.69
C LYS A 102 -0.81 -1.32 9.99
N SER A 103 -1.60 -0.74 9.10
CA SER A 103 -1.29 0.59 8.56
C SER A 103 -1.27 1.62 9.69
N LEU A 104 -0.34 2.57 9.65
CA LEU A 104 -0.33 3.69 10.61
C LEU A 104 -1.56 4.58 10.40
N ASP A 105 -2.26 4.93 11.46
CA ASP A 105 -3.40 5.85 11.44
C ASP A 105 -3.53 6.55 12.79
N PHE A 106 -4.60 7.34 12.94
CA PHE A 106 -4.95 8.01 14.19
C PHE A 106 -6.36 7.62 14.60
N GLU A 107 -6.67 7.70 15.90
CA GLU A 107 -8.00 7.39 16.41
C GLU A 107 -9.10 8.27 15.79
N ASP A 108 -8.77 9.53 15.50
CA ASP A 108 -9.65 10.51 14.86
C ASP A 108 -9.58 10.51 13.33
N HIS A 109 -8.56 9.85 12.75
CA HIS A 109 -8.36 9.71 11.31
C HIS A 109 -7.95 8.26 10.97
N PRO A 110 -8.92 7.32 10.97
CA PRO A 110 -8.64 5.91 10.75
C PRO A 110 -8.17 5.64 9.32
N PHE A 111 -7.47 4.53 9.13
CA PHE A 111 -7.00 4.12 7.81
C PHE A 111 -8.15 3.87 6.81
N GLU A 112 -8.08 4.50 5.64
CA GLU A 112 -9.05 4.32 4.57
C GLU A 112 -8.39 3.84 3.27
N ILE A 113 -9.03 2.89 2.59
CA ILE A 113 -8.65 2.41 1.25
C ILE A 113 -9.31 3.26 0.14
N GLN A 114 -8.73 3.21 -1.06
CA GLN A 114 -9.34 3.81 -2.25
C GLN A 114 -10.72 3.20 -2.55
N LYS A 115 -11.62 4.03 -3.06
CA LYS A 115 -12.96 3.68 -3.52
C LYS A 115 -13.22 4.35 -4.86
N TRP A 116 -14.02 3.69 -5.69
CA TRP A 116 -14.50 4.18 -6.99
C TRP A 116 -16.02 4.11 -6.98
N ASP A 117 -16.67 5.02 -7.71
CA ASP A 117 -18.12 4.97 -7.93
C ASP A 117 -18.47 3.96 -9.04
N GLU A 118 -17.48 3.66 -9.89
CA GLU A 118 -17.55 2.78 -11.03
C GLU A 118 -17.21 1.33 -10.67
N ALA A 119 -17.77 0.40 -11.44
CA ALA A 119 -17.34 -0.99 -11.46
C ALA A 119 -16.45 -1.24 -12.68
N CYS A 120 -15.62 -2.29 -12.62
CA CYS A 120 -14.83 -2.75 -13.76
C CYS A 120 -15.72 -2.95 -15.00
N ALA A 121 -15.39 -2.28 -16.10
CA ALA A 121 -16.15 -2.32 -17.35
C ALA A 121 -16.13 -3.70 -18.03
N ILE A 122 -15.21 -4.60 -17.65
CA ILE A 122 -15.07 -5.95 -18.21
C ILE A 122 -15.84 -6.97 -17.36
N CYS A 123 -15.45 -7.11 -16.08
CA CYS A 123 -16.00 -8.15 -15.20
C CYS A 123 -17.04 -7.63 -14.20
N GLY A 124 -17.40 -6.34 -14.23
CA GLY A 124 -18.39 -5.72 -13.34
C GLY A 124 -18.06 -5.75 -11.85
N CYS A 125 -16.79 -5.92 -11.47
CA CYS A 125 -16.37 -5.92 -10.07
C CYS A 125 -16.27 -4.49 -9.52
N GLY A 126 -16.94 -4.21 -8.40
CA GLY A 126 -16.87 -2.92 -7.68
C GLY A 126 -15.98 -2.93 -6.43
N SER A 127 -15.25 -4.02 -6.18
CA SER A 127 -14.44 -4.21 -4.96
C SER A 127 -12.96 -4.48 -5.24
N SER A 128 -12.53 -4.36 -6.49
CA SER A 128 -11.12 -4.50 -6.90
C SER A 128 -10.46 -3.14 -7.02
N PHE A 129 -9.13 -3.08 -6.93
CA PHE A 129 -8.39 -1.90 -7.37
C PHE A 129 -8.62 -1.69 -8.88
N LEU A 130 -8.98 -0.46 -9.28
CA LEU A 130 -9.30 -0.14 -10.67
C LEU A 130 -8.23 0.75 -11.30
N ASP A 131 -7.84 0.39 -12.53
CA ASP A 131 -7.05 1.22 -13.42
C ASP A 131 -7.98 2.10 -14.26
N GLU A 132 -7.63 3.38 -14.38
CA GLU A 132 -8.32 4.34 -15.25
C GLU A 132 -7.64 4.35 -16.63
N ILE A 133 -8.43 4.03 -17.66
CA ILE A 133 -8.01 4.02 -19.07
C ILE A 133 -8.67 5.20 -19.77
N ILE A 134 -7.87 6.08 -20.36
CA ILE A 134 -8.34 7.16 -21.23
C ILE A 134 -8.67 6.56 -22.60
N THR A 135 -9.91 6.71 -23.06
CA THR A 135 -10.42 6.05 -24.27
C THR A 135 -10.43 6.94 -25.50
N ASP A 136 -10.41 8.27 -25.32
CA ASP A 136 -10.43 9.24 -26.40
C ASP A 136 -9.83 10.60 -25.97
N ASP A 137 -9.60 11.47 -26.94
CA ASP A 137 -9.08 12.83 -26.74
C ASP A 137 -10.15 13.83 -26.23
N GLN A 138 -11.40 13.39 -26.06
CA GLN A 138 -12.52 14.21 -25.60
C GLN A 138 -12.87 13.95 -24.12
N GLY A 139 -12.05 13.17 -23.42
CA GLY A 139 -12.16 12.93 -21.98
C GLY A 139 -12.93 11.66 -21.60
N GLY A 140 -13.19 10.76 -22.56
CA GLY A 140 -13.74 9.44 -22.31
C GLY A 140 -12.81 8.60 -21.42
N ARG A 141 -13.40 7.90 -20.46
CA ARG A 141 -12.71 7.10 -19.44
C ARG A 141 -13.38 5.75 -19.26
N MET A 142 -12.58 4.76 -18.96
CA MET A 142 -13.00 3.41 -18.62
C MET A 142 -12.24 2.96 -17.37
N PHE A 143 -12.93 2.31 -16.44
CA PHE A 143 -12.31 1.70 -15.27
C PHE A 143 -12.28 0.19 -15.41
N VAL A 144 -11.12 -0.43 -15.20
CA VAL A 144 -10.95 -1.90 -15.28
C VAL A 144 -10.18 -2.42 -14.09
N CYS A 145 -10.35 -3.70 -13.74
CA CYS A 145 -9.55 -4.33 -12.69
C CYS A 145 -8.06 -4.26 -13.03
N SER A 146 -7.25 -3.80 -12.08
CA SER A 146 -5.79 -3.82 -12.21
C SER A 146 -5.24 -5.26 -12.22
N ASP A 147 -5.85 -6.15 -11.43
CA ASP A 147 -5.56 -7.59 -11.48
C ASP A 147 -6.33 -8.24 -12.64
N SER A 148 -5.62 -8.47 -13.74
CA SER A 148 -6.16 -9.07 -14.96
C SER A 148 -6.49 -10.55 -14.83
N ASP A 149 -5.77 -11.31 -13.99
CA ASP A 149 -6.08 -12.72 -13.71
C ASP A 149 -7.40 -12.83 -12.93
N PHE A 150 -7.55 -12.02 -11.87
CA PHE A 150 -8.80 -11.90 -11.15
C PHE A 150 -9.96 -11.50 -12.07
N CYS A 151 -9.73 -10.51 -12.94
CA CYS A 151 -10.72 -10.08 -13.91
C CYS A 151 -11.15 -11.21 -14.86
N ALA A 152 -10.19 -11.95 -15.42
CA ALA A 152 -10.45 -13.04 -16.35
C ALA A 152 -11.23 -14.20 -15.69
N ARG A 153 -10.86 -14.59 -14.46
CA ARG A 153 -11.61 -15.61 -13.69
C ARG A 153 -13.05 -15.22 -13.48
N ARG A 154 -13.31 -13.96 -13.12
CA ARG A 154 -14.69 -13.46 -12.95
C ARG A 154 -15.51 -13.44 -14.23
N VAL A 155 -14.89 -13.20 -15.38
CA VAL A 155 -15.57 -13.30 -16.68
C VAL A 155 -15.97 -14.76 -16.96
N GLN A 156 -15.03 -15.70 -16.78
CA GLN A 156 -15.31 -17.13 -16.97
C GLN A 156 -16.42 -17.65 -16.06
N GLU A 157 -16.44 -17.24 -14.79
CA GLU A 157 -17.50 -17.57 -13.84
C GLU A 157 -18.88 -17.04 -14.26
N ARG A 158 -18.94 -15.92 -14.99
CA ARG A 158 -20.18 -15.34 -15.51
C ARG A 158 -20.66 -16.02 -16.78
N GLU A 159 -19.74 -16.40 -17.67
CA GLU A 159 -20.07 -17.07 -18.94
C GLU A 159 -20.40 -18.56 -18.76
N GLY A 160 -19.89 -19.18 -17.70
CA GLY A 160 -20.19 -20.57 -17.33
C GLY A 160 -21.49 -20.76 -16.54
N ASN A 161 -22.24 -19.68 -16.26
CA ASN A 161 -23.52 -19.66 -15.54
C ASN A 161 -24.66 -19.26 -16.49
#